data_AF-A0A951MMV8-F1
#
_entry.id   AF-A0A951MMV8-F1
#
_cell.length_a   1.000
_cell.length_b   1.000
_cell.length_c   1.000
_cell.angle_alpha   90.00
_cell.angle_beta   90.00
_cell.angle_gamma   90.00
#
_symmetry.space_group_name_H-M   'P 1'
#
loop_
_entity.id
_entity.type
_entity.pdbx_description
1 polymer ?
#
loop_
_entity_poly.entity_id
_entity_poly.type
_entity_poly.pdbx_seq_one_letter_code
_entity_poly.pdbx_strand_id
1 'polypeptide(L)'
;MKNGAEPALPLAHARQTASVTPLRAVPLDAATADAALAQLLRRLASDRLRDLRDDGVTVAYIARMYGVEQGTMEEMISALGPGTR
;
A
#
# COMPACT_ATOMS: atom_id res chain seq x y z
N MET A 1 64.18 16.68 -30.39
CA MET A 1 63.13 16.19 -31.32
C MET A 1 62.72 14.79 -30.91
N LYS A 2 61.50 14.62 -30.39
CA LYS A 2 60.49 13.61 -30.80
C LYS A 2 59.37 13.57 -29.76
N ASN A 3 58.19 13.92 -30.25
CA ASN A 3 56.89 13.92 -29.59
C ASN A 3 56.37 12.48 -29.37
N GLY A 4 55.42 12.33 -28.46
CA GLY A 4 54.53 11.17 -28.32
C GLY A 4 53.97 11.11 -26.90
N ALA A 5 52.93 11.86 -26.52
CA ALA A 5 51.51 11.65 -26.84
C ALA A 5 50.98 10.28 -26.40
N GLU A 6 50.59 10.17 -25.13
CA GLU A 6 49.57 9.22 -24.69
C GLU A 6 48.58 9.95 -23.76
N PRO A 7 47.35 10.24 -24.22
CA PRO A 7 46.27 10.58 -23.31
C PRO A 7 45.74 9.28 -22.69
N ALA A 8 45.99 9.09 -21.39
CA ALA A 8 45.35 8.02 -20.64
C ALA A 8 43.83 8.24 -20.66
N LEU A 9 43.14 7.25 -21.24
CA LEU A 9 41.73 7.22 -21.58
C LEU A 9 40.81 7.50 -20.37
N PRO A 10 39.61 8.06 -20.58
CA PRO A 10 38.67 8.37 -19.52
C PRO A 10 38.26 7.08 -18.79
N LEU A 11 38.18 7.14 -17.45
CA LEU A 11 37.60 6.09 -16.62
C LEU A 11 36.19 5.77 -17.15
N ALA A 12 36.11 4.68 -17.91
CA ALA A 12 34.86 4.07 -18.31
C ALA A 12 34.09 3.78 -17.03
N HIS A 13 33.12 4.62 -16.71
CA HIS A 13 32.07 4.29 -15.77
C HIS A 13 31.42 3.05 -16.36
N ALA A 14 31.80 1.88 -15.85
CA ALA A 14 31.08 0.66 -16.07
C ALA A 14 29.65 0.95 -15.63
N ARG A 15 28.79 1.30 -16.60
CA ARG A 15 27.35 1.30 -16.42
C ARG A 15 27.04 -0.14 -16.06
N GLN A 16 26.97 -0.40 -14.76
CA GLN A 16 26.39 -1.59 -14.22
C GLN A 16 24.92 -1.49 -14.58
N THR A 17 24.59 -1.95 -15.79
CA THR A 17 23.21 -2.16 -16.21
C THR A 17 22.72 -3.26 -15.28
N ALA A 18 22.07 -2.87 -14.19
CA ALA A 18 21.32 -3.80 -13.37
C ALA A 18 20.40 -4.55 -14.34
N SER A 19 20.70 -5.83 -14.56
CA SER A 19 19.84 -6.71 -15.32
C SER A 19 18.51 -6.72 -14.59
N VAL A 20 17.47 -6.16 -15.21
CA VAL A 20 16.11 -6.26 -14.70
C VAL A 20 15.76 -7.75 -14.72
N THR A 21 15.92 -8.42 -13.58
CA THR A 21 15.43 -9.79 -13.42
C THR A 21 13.92 -9.73 -13.59
N PRO A 22 13.34 -10.40 -14.60
CA PRO A 22 11.90 -10.35 -14.81
C PRO A 22 11.23 -10.95 -13.58
N LEU A 23 10.38 -10.16 -12.92
CA LEU A 23 9.51 -10.64 -11.84
C LEU A 23 8.64 -11.75 -12.43
N ARG A 24 8.81 -12.98 -11.95
CA ARG A 24 7.93 -14.08 -12.32
C ARG A 24 6.59 -13.84 -11.63
N ALA A 25 5.55 -13.57 -12.42
CA ALA A 25 4.19 -13.51 -11.90
C ALA A 25 3.86 -14.86 -11.27
N VAL A 26 3.62 -14.89 -9.97
CA VAL A 26 3.08 -16.06 -9.29
C VAL A 26 1.60 -16.13 -9.66
N PRO A 27 1.15 -17.18 -10.37
CA PRO A 27 -0.26 -17.33 -10.68
C PRO A 27 -1.01 -17.53 -9.36
N LEU A 28 -1.85 -16.56 -9.01
CA LEU A 28 -2.85 -16.74 -7.97
C LEU A 28 -4.05 -17.40 -8.63
N ASP A 29 -4.55 -18.47 -8.04
CA ASP A 29 -5.87 -18.97 -8.41
C ASP A 29 -6.94 -17.94 -8.01
N ALA A 30 -8.10 -17.98 -8.67
CA ALA A 30 -9.15 -17.00 -8.47
C ALA A 30 -9.65 -16.92 -7.01
N ALA A 31 -9.71 -18.06 -6.31
CA ALA A 31 -10.16 -18.08 -4.92
C ALA A 31 -9.16 -17.39 -3.98
N THR A 32 -7.86 -17.61 -4.20
CA THR A 32 -6.80 -16.91 -3.45
C THR A 32 -6.80 -15.40 -3.75
N ALA A 33 -7.02 -15.01 -5.01
CA ALA A 33 -7.12 -13.60 -5.40
C ALA A 33 -8.33 -12.91 -4.74
N ASP A 34 -9.49 -13.55 -4.72
CA ASP A 34 -10.71 -13.03 -4.08
C ASP A 34 -10.53 -12.87 -2.57
N ALA A 35 -9.90 -13.86 -1.91
CA ALA A 35 -9.61 -13.80 -0.49
C ALA A 35 -8.64 -12.64 -0.15
N ALA A 36 -7.59 -12.45 -0.96
CA ALA A 36 -6.64 -11.36 -0.80
C ALA A 36 -7.31 -9.99 -1.01
N LEU A 37 -8.18 -9.86 -2.02
CA LEU A 37 -8.95 -8.64 -2.27
C LEU A 37 -9.91 -8.34 -1.11
N ALA A 38 -10.64 -9.34 -0.61
CA ALA A 38 -11.53 -9.18 0.53
C ALA A 38 -10.78 -8.73 1.79
N GLN A 39 -9.59 -9.29 2.04
CA GLN A 39 -8.73 -8.88 3.14
C GLN A 39 -8.23 -7.43 2.99
N LEU A 40 -7.84 -7.03 1.78
CA LEU A 40 -7.41 -5.67 1.48
C LEU A 40 -8.55 -4.67 1.70
N LEU A 41 -9.74 -4.96 1.15
CA LEU A 41 -10.93 -4.13 1.32
C LEU A 41 -11.29 -3.98 2.80
N ARG A 42 -11.21 -5.05 3.59
CA ARG A 42 -11.46 -5.00 5.04
C ARG A 42 -10.47 -4.10 5.76
N ARG A 43 -9.18 -4.15 5.41
CA ARG A 43 -8.15 -3.27 5.98
C ARG A 43 -8.41 -1.81 5.63
N LEU A 44 -8.63 -1.50 4.36
CA LEU A 44 -8.92 -0.13 3.91
C LEU A 44 -10.18 0.45 4.54
N ALA A 45 -11.24 -0.35 4.67
CA ALA A 45 -12.45 0.06 5.37
C ALA A 45 -12.18 0.34 6.86
N SER A 46 -11.39 -0.52 7.50
CA SER A 46 -11.00 -0.35 8.91
C SER A 46 -10.20 0.93 9.14
N ASP A 47 -9.22 1.20 8.28
CA ASP A 47 -8.40 2.41 8.36
C ASP A 47 -9.26 3.66 8.15
N ARG A 48 -10.15 3.63 7.15
CA ARG A 48 -11.06 4.76 6.90
C ARG A 48 -11.99 5.05 8.09
N LEU A 49 -12.51 4.02 8.75
CA LEU A 49 -13.35 4.19 9.93
C LEU A 49 -12.57 4.76 11.12
N ARG A 50 -11.29 4.40 11.27
CA ARG A 50 -10.41 5.01 12.27
C ARG A 50 -10.15 6.48 11.99
N ASP A 51 -9.85 6.84 10.73
CA ASP A 51 -9.66 8.24 10.35
C ASP A 51 -10.89 9.09 10.69
N LEU A 52 -12.08 8.61 10.33
CA LEU A 52 -13.34 9.30 10.62
C LEU A 52 -13.58 9.49 12.13
N ARG A 53 -13.26 8.46 12.93
CA ARG A 53 -13.35 8.55 14.40
C ARG A 53 -12.35 9.55 14.95
N ASP A 54 -11.11 9.51 14.48
CA ASP A 54 -10.02 10.35 14.95
C ASP A 54 -10.22 11.82 14.54
N ASP A 55 -10.90 12.08 13.42
CA ASP A 55 -11.40 13.38 12.98
C ASP A 55 -12.61 13.88 13.80
N GLY A 56 -13.14 13.06 14.73
CA GLY A 56 -14.27 13.41 15.59
C GLY A 56 -15.64 13.31 14.91
N VAL A 57 -15.74 12.62 13.78
CA VAL A 57 -17.01 12.42 13.08
C VAL A 57 -17.93 11.53 13.93
N THR A 58 -19.18 11.94 14.09
CA THR A 58 -20.13 11.21 14.94
C THR A 58 -20.52 9.88 14.30
N VAL A 59 -20.71 8.84 15.13
CA VAL A 59 -21.08 7.51 14.64
C VAL A 59 -22.40 7.53 13.87
N ALA A 60 -23.37 8.33 14.33
CA ALA A 60 -24.64 8.53 13.62
C ALA A 60 -24.45 9.08 12.19
N TYR A 61 -23.49 9.99 11.98
CA TYR A 61 -23.20 10.51 10.65
C TYR A 61 -22.50 9.49 9.76
N ILE A 62 -21.54 8.74 10.31
CA ILE A 62 -20.87 7.64 9.61
C ILE A 62 -21.90 6.58 9.18
N ALA A 63 -22.79 6.17 10.09
CA ALA A 63 -23.85 5.21 9.81
C ALA A 63 -24.75 5.69 8.66
N ARG A 64 -25.18 6.96 8.70
CA ARG A 64 -25.95 7.60 7.63
C ARG A 64 -25.19 7.64 6.29
N MET A 65 -23.89 7.96 6.31
CA MET A 65 -23.05 8.04 5.11
C MET A 65 -22.98 6.69 4.38
N TYR A 66 -22.87 5.60 5.13
CA TYR A 66 -22.78 4.25 4.58
C TYR A 66 -24.13 3.52 4.46
N GLY A 67 -25.25 4.18 4.83
CA GLY A 67 -26.59 3.60 4.74
C GLY A 67 -26.80 2.39 5.65
N VAL A 68 -26.16 2.39 6.82
CA VAL A 68 -26.29 1.32 7.82
C VAL A 68 -26.93 1.84 9.11
N GLU A 69 -27.47 0.94 9.92
CA GLU A 69 -27.98 1.31 11.24
C GLU A 69 -26.85 1.75 12.16
N GLN A 70 -27.16 2.71 13.04
CA GLN A 70 -26.17 3.27 13.96
C GLN A 70 -25.57 2.20 14.88
N GLY A 71 -26.40 1.30 15.43
CA GLY A 71 -25.92 0.22 16.30
C GLY A 71 -24.93 -0.70 15.59
N THR A 72 -25.21 -1.08 14.33
CA THR A 72 -24.27 -1.87 13.52
C THR A 72 -22.94 -1.13 13.33
N MET A 73 -22.97 0.18 13.08
CA MET A 73 -21.74 0.97 12.94
C MET A 73 -20.97 1.09 14.27
N GLU A 74 -21.66 1.21 15.41
CA GLU A 74 -21.04 1.20 16.74
C GLU A 74 -20.33 -0.13 17.03
N GLU A 75 -20.95 -1.26 16.68
CA GLU A 75 -20.33 -2.58 16.78
C GLU A 75 -19.08 -2.69 15.90
N MET A 76 -19.17 -2.23 14.64
CA MET A 76 -18.04 -2.23 13.72
C MET A 76 -16.87 -1.41 14.26
N ILE A 77 -17.11 -0.18 14.71
CA ILE A 77 -16.08 0.70 15.27
C ILE A 77 -15.47 0.10 16.54
N SER A 78 -16.29 -0.51 17.40
CA SER A 78 -15.83 -1.17 18.62
C SER A 78 -14.91 -2.36 18.32
N ALA A 79 -15.21 -3.12 17.27
CA ALA A 79 -14.39 -4.25 16.82
C ALA A 79 -13.01 -3.84 16.25
N LEU A 80 -12.81 -2.57 15.88
CA LEU A 80 -11.53 -2.06 15.35
C LEU A 80 -10.44 -1.88 16.42
N GLY A 81 -10.81 -2.00 17.70
CA GLY A 81 -9.93 -1.82 18.86
C GLY A 81 -9.50 -0.36 19.11
N PRO A 82 -8.90 -0.08 20.29
CA PRO A 82 -8.26 1.21 20.52
C PRO A 82 -7.09 1.35 19.53
N GLY A 83 -7.07 2.44 18.77
CA GLY A 83 -5.96 2.71 17.86
C GLY A 83 -4.67 2.85 18.66
N THR A 84 -3.74 1.91 18.50
CA THR A 84 -2.38 2.06 19.01
C THR A 84 -1.72 3.19 18.22
N ARG A 85 -1.61 4.37 18.84
CA ARG A 85 -0.78 5.47 18.37
C ARG A 85 0.70 5.17 18.58
#